data_AF-A0A6V7WGD6-F1
#
_entry.id   AF-A0A6V7WGD6-F1
#
_cell.length_a   1.000
_cell.length_b   1.000
_cell.length_c   1.000
_cell.angle_alpha   90.00
_cell.angle_beta   90.00
_cell.angle_gamma   90.00
#
_symmetry.space_group_name_H-M   'P 1'
#
loop_
_entity.id
_entity.type
_entity.pdbx_description
1 polymer ?
#
loop_
_entity_poly.entity_id
_entity_poly.type
_entity_poly.pdbx_seq_one_letter_code
_entity_poly.pdbx_strand_id
1 'polypeptide(L)'
;KSKKAPNPSFVKSIIESLALDYHNDFARFRQLFSHKSIKHVSFSPQLGYVLGFANPQHVQNNEIAKYGCDLRGGFSSFAIYAKGLTENMIVGNSLSSLLRIVSVTGAVPGEYHEKIYDSPIYVRVLPREVNEIEVELRTMDNGRLVPFAYGTVSIVLIFKKVINF
;
A
#
# COMPACT_ATOMS: atom_id res chain seq x y z
N LYS A 1 -38.74 -6.47 5.79
CA LYS A 1 -38.81 -5.15 6.47
C LYS A 1 -37.98 -4.16 5.67
N SER A 2 -38.64 -3.22 4.99
CA SER A 2 -37.95 -2.19 4.19
C SER A 2 -37.10 -1.30 5.10
N LYS A 3 -35.77 -1.24 4.86
CA LYS A 3 -34.89 -0.28 5.55
C LYS A 3 -35.23 1.11 5.02
N LYS A 4 -36.03 1.87 5.77
CA LYS A 4 -36.26 3.29 5.49
C LYS A 4 -34.89 4.00 5.42
N ALA A 5 -34.64 4.71 4.34
CA ALA A 5 -33.43 5.49 4.18
C ALA A 5 -33.29 6.48 5.37
N PRO A 6 -32.07 6.67 5.91
CA PRO A 6 -31.87 7.57 7.04
C PRO A 6 -32.20 9.02 6.64
N ASN A 7 -32.76 9.78 7.58
CA ASN A 7 -33.10 11.19 7.37
C ASN A 7 -31.84 11.99 6.99
N PRO A 8 -31.81 12.66 5.82
CA PRO A 8 -30.64 13.41 5.36
C PRO A 8 -30.12 14.47 6.34
N SER A 9 -31.01 15.16 7.07
CA SER A 9 -30.60 16.19 8.04
C SER A 9 -29.85 15.61 9.24
N PHE A 10 -30.27 14.43 9.69
CA PHE A 10 -29.63 13.70 10.78
C PHE A 10 -28.28 13.12 10.36
N VAL A 11 -28.17 12.61 9.13
CA VAL A 11 -26.89 12.13 8.59
C VAL A 11 -25.89 13.28 8.47
N LYS A 12 -26.36 14.43 7.97
CA LYS A 12 -25.54 15.64 7.89
C LYS A 12 -25.02 16.09 9.26
N SER A 13 -25.88 16.12 10.28
CA SER A 13 -25.46 16.50 11.64
C SER A 13 -24.45 15.53 12.27
N ILE A 14 -24.51 14.25 11.94
CA ILE A 14 -23.49 13.27 12.35
C ILE A 14 -22.15 13.59 11.67
N ILE A 15 -22.15 13.77 10.35
CA ILE A 15 -20.93 14.02 9.57
C ILE A 15 -20.24 15.30 10.02
N GLU A 16 -21.00 16.39 10.17
CA GLU A 16 -20.47 17.70 10.59
C GLU A 16 -19.91 17.69 12.02
N SER A 17 -20.27 16.68 12.82
CA SER A 17 -19.76 16.53 14.18
C SER A 17 -18.42 15.80 14.28
N LEU A 18 -17.94 15.17 13.20
CA LEU A 18 -16.70 14.41 13.16
C LEU A 18 -15.52 15.32 12.77
N ALA A 19 -14.41 15.23 13.50
CA ALA A 19 -13.16 15.90 13.16
C ALA A 19 -11.94 15.01 13.45
N LEU A 20 -10.88 15.20 12.67
CA LEU A 20 -9.56 14.62 12.89
C LEU A 20 -8.55 15.75 13.06
N ASP A 21 -8.02 15.90 14.27
CA ASP A 21 -7.01 16.91 14.58
C ASP A 21 -5.62 16.29 14.50
N TYR A 22 -4.65 17.01 13.95
CA TYR A 22 -3.25 16.61 13.99
C TYR A 22 -2.50 17.40 15.06
N HIS A 23 -1.93 16.69 16.04
CA HIS A 23 -1.08 17.28 17.08
C HIS A 23 0.36 17.36 16.59
N ASN A 24 0.84 18.58 16.34
CA ASN A 24 2.20 18.82 15.84
C ASN A 24 3.28 18.38 16.85
N ASP A 25 3.04 18.57 18.16
CA ASP A 25 4.05 18.29 19.20
C ASP A 25 4.42 16.80 19.31
N PHE A 26 3.45 15.92 19.03
CA PHE A 26 3.64 14.46 19.11
C PHE A 26 3.48 13.75 17.76
N ALA A 27 3.29 14.51 16.68
CA ALA A 27 3.07 14.03 15.32
C ALA A 27 1.99 12.94 15.20
N ARG A 28 0.83 13.16 15.83
CA ARG A 28 -0.24 12.15 15.96
C ARG A 28 -1.62 12.73 15.70
N PHE A 29 -2.49 11.92 15.12
CA PHE A 29 -3.90 12.26 14.96
C PHE A 29 -4.71 12.06 16.24
N ARG A 30 -5.76 12.86 16.40
CA ARG A 30 -6.78 12.74 17.45
C ARG A 30 -8.15 12.73 16.81
N GLN A 31 -8.97 11.75 17.14
CA GLN A 31 -10.37 11.70 16.69
C GLN A 31 -11.25 12.51 17.64
N LEU A 32 -12.08 13.38 17.09
CA LEU A 32 -13.07 14.14 17.83
C LEU A 32 -14.46 13.94 17.24
N PHE A 33 -15.45 13.79 18.12
CA PHE A 33 -16.84 13.86 17.74
C PHE A 33 -17.72 14.44 18.83
N SER A 34 -18.65 15.33 18.45
CA SER A 34 -19.51 16.05 19.40
C SER A 34 -20.96 15.56 19.43
N HIS A 35 -21.37 14.76 18.44
CA HIS A 35 -22.75 14.28 18.36
C HIS A 35 -23.01 13.15 19.36
N LYS A 36 -23.97 13.35 20.27
CA LYS A 36 -24.29 12.45 21.40
C LYS A 36 -24.65 11.01 20.98
N SER A 37 -25.11 10.80 19.76
CA SER A 37 -25.45 9.47 19.24
C SER A 37 -24.25 8.66 18.74
N ILE A 38 -23.07 9.26 18.61
CA ILE A 38 -21.86 8.56 18.17
C ILE A 38 -21.23 7.88 19.39
N LYS A 39 -21.00 6.57 19.29
CA LYS A 39 -20.33 5.79 20.35
C LYS A 39 -18.84 5.60 20.07
N HIS A 40 -18.51 5.32 18.81
CA HIS A 40 -17.16 5.17 18.30
C HIS A 40 -17.16 5.44 16.79
N VAL A 41 -15.96 5.63 16.24
CA VAL A 41 -15.70 5.69 14.81
C VAL A 41 -14.91 4.46 14.42
N SER A 42 -15.20 3.93 13.23
CA SER A 42 -14.47 2.84 12.62
C SER A 42 -13.88 3.31 11.30
N PHE A 43 -12.60 3.03 11.09
CA PHE A 43 -11.88 3.31 9.86
C PHE A 43 -11.67 2.02 9.08
N SER A 44 -11.57 2.14 7.75
CA SER A 44 -11.04 1.04 6.95
C SER A 44 -9.66 0.65 7.47
N PRO A 45 -9.24 -0.62 7.35
CA PRO A 45 -7.92 -1.06 7.82
C PRO A 45 -6.77 -0.17 7.31
N GLN A 46 -6.83 0.24 6.04
CA GLN A 46 -5.84 1.10 5.42
C GLN A 46 -5.81 2.50 6.04
N LEU A 47 -6.97 3.14 6.16
CA LEU A 47 -7.04 4.49 6.73
C LEU A 47 -6.65 4.48 8.21
N GLY A 48 -7.10 3.48 8.95
CA GLY A 48 -6.72 3.28 10.35
C GLY A 48 -5.21 3.15 10.57
N TYR A 49 -4.53 2.41 9.68
CA TYR A 49 -3.08 2.30 9.65
C TYR A 49 -2.41 3.65 9.37
N VAL A 50 -2.84 4.34 8.31
CA VAL A 50 -2.31 5.67 7.92
C VAL A 50 -2.44 6.67 9.08
N LEU A 51 -3.57 6.64 9.79
CA LEU A 51 -3.83 7.53 10.92
C LEU A 51 -3.13 7.12 12.22
N GLY A 52 -2.61 5.90 12.32
CA GLY A 52 -1.84 5.41 13.48
C GLY A 52 -2.67 4.91 14.67
N PHE A 53 -3.97 4.61 14.47
CA PHE A 53 -4.82 4.06 15.54
C PHE A 53 -4.56 2.57 15.76
N ALA A 54 -4.38 2.15 17.01
CA ALA A 54 -4.09 0.76 17.34
C ALA A 54 -5.30 -0.17 17.13
N ASN A 55 -6.51 0.34 17.39
CA ASN A 55 -7.76 -0.37 17.12
C ASN A 55 -8.66 0.49 16.22
N PRO A 56 -8.41 0.49 14.90
CA PRO A 56 -9.11 1.39 13.98
C PRO A 56 -10.60 1.10 13.86
N GLN A 57 -11.09 -0.04 14.35
CA GLN A 57 -12.51 -0.38 14.30
C GLN A 57 -13.30 0.16 15.49
N HIS A 58 -12.64 0.69 16.52
CA HIS A 58 -13.29 1.12 17.74
C HIS A 58 -12.64 2.37 18.34
N VAL A 59 -12.45 3.39 17.50
CA VAL A 59 -11.82 4.65 17.91
C VAL A 59 -12.78 5.50 18.72
N GLN A 60 -12.37 5.85 19.94
CA GLN A 60 -13.16 6.62 20.89
C GLN A 60 -13.07 8.13 20.65
N ASN A 61 -13.97 8.88 21.26
CA ASN A 61 -13.88 10.33 21.28
C ASN A 61 -12.63 10.77 22.02
N ASN A 62 -11.93 11.78 21.49
CA ASN A 62 -10.69 12.32 22.04
C ASN A 62 -9.53 11.29 22.10
N GLU A 63 -9.65 10.14 21.42
CA GLU A 63 -8.58 9.16 21.33
C GLU A 63 -7.44 9.71 20.48
N ILE A 64 -6.22 9.64 21.01
CA ILE A 64 -5.00 9.99 20.30
C ILE A 64 -4.41 8.71 19.71
N ALA A 65 -4.02 8.77 18.44
CA ALA A 65 -3.34 7.70 17.73
C ALA A 65 -2.11 7.20 18.51
N LYS A 66 -1.96 5.88 18.56
CA LYS A 66 -0.85 5.23 19.26
C LYS A 66 0.47 5.42 18.50
N TYR A 67 0.40 5.46 17.18
CA TYR A 67 1.52 5.56 16.26
C TYR A 67 1.48 6.88 15.50
N GLY A 68 2.64 7.32 15.00
CA GLY A 68 2.70 8.47 14.09
C GLY A 68 2.01 8.15 12.76
N CYS A 69 1.55 9.17 12.05
CA CYS A 69 0.88 8.93 10.77
C CYS A 69 1.86 8.42 9.71
N ASP A 70 1.41 7.44 8.93
CA ASP A 70 2.14 6.97 7.75
C ASP A 70 1.35 7.32 6.49
N LEU A 71 1.64 8.49 5.92
CA LEU A 71 1.02 8.95 4.68
C LEU A 71 1.43 8.11 3.45
N ARG A 72 2.45 7.25 3.56
CA ARG A 72 2.78 6.26 2.53
C ARG A 72 1.84 5.05 2.57
N GLY A 73 1.02 4.94 3.62
CA GLY A 73 0.10 3.83 3.79
C GLY A 73 0.77 2.46 3.80
N GLY A 74 2.00 2.38 4.34
CA GLY A 74 2.78 1.15 4.40
C GLY A 74 3.45 0.76 3.08
N PHE A 75 3.21 1.51 1.99
CA PHE A 75 3.75 1.21 0.68
C PHE A 75 5.11 1.90 0.46
N SER A 76 6.16 1.30 1.03
CA SER A 76 7.53 1.79 0.92
C SER A 76 8.32 1.13 -0.21
N SER A 77 7.91 -0.07 -0.61
CA SER A 77 8.56 -0.86 -1.65
C SER A 77 7.61 -1.92 -2.19
N PHE A 78 7.89 -2.36 -3.41
CA PHE A 78 7.23 -3.51 -4.02
C PHE A 78 8.26 -4.45 -4.65
N ALA A 79 7.90 -5.72 -4.69
CA ALA A 79 8.64 -6.76 -5.37
C ALA A 79 8.07 -7.02 -6.76
N ILE A 80 8.97 -7.22 -7.71
CA ILE A 80 8.68 -7.57 -9.10
C ILE A 80 8.96 -9.06 -9.28
N TYR A 81 7.93 -9.83 -9.57
CA TYR A 81 8.04 -11.26 -9.83
C TYR A 81 7.79 -11.55 -11.31
N ALA A 82 8.51 -12.52 -11.86
CA ALA A 82 8.28 -13.02 -13.21
C ALA A 82 8.23 -14.55 -13.18
N LYS A 83 7.03 -15.08 -12.96
CA LYS A 83 6.84 -16.50 -12.63
C LYS A 83 7.42 -17.40 -13.72
N GLY A 84 8.32 -18.30 -13.33
CA GLY A 84 8.92 -19.29 -14.23
C GLY A 84 10.00 -18.75 -15.17
N LEU A 85 10.31 -17.44 -15.12
CA LEU A 85 11.34 -16.86 -15.97
C LEU A 85 12.75 -17.12 -15.41
N THR A 86 12.92 -17.06 -14.09
CA THR A 86 14.23 -17.19 -13.42
C THR A 86 14.22 -18.27 -12.35
N GLU A 87 15.39 -18.60 -11.83
CA GLU A 87 15.51 -19.42 -10.63
C GLU A 87 14.72 -18.82 -9.46
N ASN A 88 14.07 -19.70 -8.70
CA ASN A 88 13.34 -19.29 -7.52
C ASN A 88 14.31 -18.97 -6.40
N MET A 89 14.01 -17.92 -5.64
CA MET A 89 14.74 -17.50 -4.46
C MET A 89 13.81 -17.41 -3.26
N ILE A 90 14.37 -17.57 -2.07
CA ILE A 90 13.61 -17.48 -0.82
C ILE A 90 13.27 -16.01 -0.57
N VAL A 91 11.98 -15.69 -0.52
CA VAL A 91 11.45 -14.37 -0.18
C VAL A 91 10.51 -14.53 1.00
N GLY A 92 10.97 -14.14 2.19
CA GLY A 92 10.25 -14.36 3.44
C GLY A 92 10.02 -15.86 3.69
N ASN A 93 8.76 -16.27 3.69
CA ASN A 93 8.32 -17.66 3.85
C ASN A 93 7.92 -18.34 2.53
N SER A 94 8.27 -17.76 1.37
CA SER A 94 7.92 -18.28 0.04
C SER A 94 9.15 -18.51 -0.82
N LEU A 95 9.03 -19.41 -1.80
CA LEU A 95 10.04 -19.63 -2.84
C LEU A 95 9.49 -19.08 -4.16
N SER A 96 10.10 -18.01 -4.68
CA SER A 96 9.52 -17.20 -5.76
C SER A 96 10.56 -16.73 -6.76
N SER A 97 10.18 -16.62 -8.04
CA SER A 97 11.01 -16.03 -9.11
C SER A 97 10.93 -14.50 -9.03
N LEU A 98 11.75 -13.94 -8.13
CA LEU A 98 11.86 -12.51 -7.87
C LEU A 98 12.91 -11.90 -8.81
N LEU A 99 12.52 -10.88 -9.56
CA LEU A 99 13.45 -10.12 -10.40
C LEU A 99 14.13 -9.02 -9.60
N ARG A 100 13.36 -8.26 -8.80
CA ARG A 100 13.87 -7.10 -8.07
C ARG A 100 12.89 -6.61 -7.01
N ILE A 101 13.42 -5.97 -5.97
CA ILE A 101 12.65 -5.12 -5.05
C ILE A 101 12.94 -3.66 -5.41
N VAL A 102 11.89 -2.88 -5.63
CA VAL A 102 11.97 -1.45 -5.94
C VAL A 102 11.47 -0.66 -4.74
N SER A 103 12.29 0.26 -4.24
CA SER A 103 11.85 1.22 -3.24
C SER A 103 11.06 2.34 -3.91
N VAL A 104 9.94 2.70 -3.29
CA VAL A 104 9.09 3.80 -3.73
C VAL A 104 9.49 5.03 -2.95
N THR A 105 9.89 6.08 -3.68
CA THR A 105 10.34 7.34 -3.09
C THR A 105 9.48 8.49 -3.56
N GLY A 106 8.70 9.05 -2.64
CA GLY A 106 7.83 10.21 -2.82
C GLY A 106 6.50 9.92 -2.17
N ALA A 107 6.01 10.88 -1.40
CA ALA A 107 4.75 10.79 -0.66
C ALA A 107 3.65 11.65 -1.31
N VAL A 108 3.97 12.29 -2.43
CA VAL A 108 3.10 13.27 -3.08
C VAL A 108 2.35 12.59 -4.22
N PRO A 109 1.01 12.60 -4.20
CA PRO A 109 0.22 12.13 -5.33
C PRO A 109 0.61 12.87 -6.62
N GLY A 110 0.90 12.11 -7.68
CA GLY A 110 1.22 12.66 -9.01
C GLY A 110 2.71 12.77 -9.33
N GLU A 111 3.61 12.42 -8.40
CA GLU A 111 5.03 12.30 -8.71
C GLU A 111 5.32 11.09 -9.59
N TYR A 112 6.18 11.28 -10.59
CA TYR A 112 6.72 10.18 -11.41
C TYR A 112 7.77 9.42 -10.61
N HIS A 113 7.56 8.13 -10.41
CA HIS A 113 8.54 7.25 -9.79
C HIS A 113 9.30 6.48 -10.87
N GLU A 114 10.39 7.07 -11.35
CA GLU A 114 11.34 6.38 -12.22
C GLU A 114 12.58 5.97 -11.41
N LYS A 115 12.93 4.68 -11.47
CA LYS A 115 14.15 4.16 -10.86
C LYS A 115 15.08 3.59 -11.92
N ILE A 116 16.08 4.38 -12.27
CA ILE A 116 17.16 3.96 -13.17
C ILE A 116 18.24 3.29 -12.32
N TYR A 117 18.76 2.16 -12.81
CA TYR A 117 19.80 1.39 -12.14
C TYR A 117 21.01 1.26 -13.05
N ASP A 118 22.10 1.95 -12.71
CA ASP A 118 23.32 1.99 -13.52
C ASP A 118 24.02 0.62 -13.62
N SER A 119 23.80 -0.24 -12.62
CA SER A 119 24.30 -1.62 -12.58
C SER A 119 23.13 -2.61 -12.53
N PRO A 120 22.66 -3.12 -13.69
CA PRO A 120 21.61 -4.12 -13.73
C PRO A 120 22.09 -5.43 -13.11
N ILE A 121 21.23 -6.07 -12.32
CA ILE A 121 21.47 -7.39 -11.76
C ILE A 121 20.97 -8.39 -12.81
N TYR A 122 21.85 -9.26 -13.28
CA TYR A 122 21.49 -10.32 -14.20
C TYR A 122 21.21 -11.60 -13.43
N VAL A 123 20.09 -12.23 -13.76
CA VAL A 123 19.66 -13.53 -13.24
C VAL A 123 19.48 -14.48 -14.40
N ARG A 124 19.74 -15.77 -14.17
CA ARG A 124 19.64 -16.79 -15.20
C ARG A 124 18.19 -16.97 -15.64
N VAL A 125 17.96 -16.85 -16.94
CA VAL A 125 16.68 -17.19 -17.56
C VAL A 125 16.63 -18.70 -17.74
N LEU A 126 15.56 -19.33 -17.25
CA LEU A 126 15.39 -20.79 -17.29
C LEU A 126 14.77 -21.28 -18.60
N PRO A 127 13.70 -20.65 -19.13
CA PRO A 127 13.09 -21.11 -20.37
C PRO A 127 14.02 -20.84 -21.57
N ARG A 128 14.10 -21.80 -22.48
CA ARG A 128 14.79 -21.61 -23.77
C ARG A 128 13.97 -20.73 -24.72
N GLU A 129 12.65 -20.88 -24.67
CA GLU A 129 11.67 -20.16 -25.48
C GLU A 129 10.51 -19.74 -24.58
N VAL A 130 10.00 -18.52 -24.78
CA VAL A 130 8.87 -17.97 -24.04
C VAL A 130 8.02 -17.10 -24.97
N ASN A 131 6.72 -17.35 -24.98
CA ASN A 131 5.78 -16.57 -25.80
C ASN A 131 5.22 -15.38 -25.02
N GLU A 132 5.09 -15.52 -23.70
CA GLU A 132 4.50 -14.53 -22.81
C GLU A 132 5.25 -14.51 -21.48
N ILE A 133 5.56 -13.31 -21.00
CA ILE A 133 6.18 -13.09 -19.69
C ILE A 133 5.15 -12.40 -18.82
N GLU A 134 4.63 -13.12 -17.83
CA GLU A 134 3.78 -12.56 -16.80
C GLU A 134 4.63 -11.89 -15.72
N VAL A 135 4.34 -10.63 -15.42
CA VAL A 135 5.00 -9.86 -14.36
C VAL A 135 4.00 -9.45 -13.30
N GLU A 136 4.25 -9.84 -12.05
CA GLU A 136 3.45 -9.43 -10.90
C GLU A 136 4.21 -8.41 -10.07
N LEU A 137 3.53 -7.31 -9.72
CA LEU A 137 4.01 -6.32 -8.77
C LEU A 137 3.28 -6.55 -7.45
N ARG A 138 4.01 -6.88 -6.38
CA ARG A 138 3.41 -7.13 -5.06
C ARG A 138 4.00 -6.25 -3.98
N THR A 139 3.17 -5.83 -3.04
CA THR A 139 3.58 -5.06 -1.87
C THR A 139 4.45 -5.93 -0.94
N MET A 140 5.46 -5.34 -0.30
CA MET A 140 6.38 -6.08 0.58
C MET A 140 5.79 -6.38 1.98
N ASP A 141 4.78 -5.64 2.40
CA ASP A 141 4.17 -5.74 3.74
C ASP A 141 3.30 -6.99 3.91
N ASN A 142 2.57 -7.37 2.86
CA ASN A 142 1.61 -8.49 2.91
C ASN A 142 1.49 -9.29 1.60
N GLY A 143 2.32 -8.99 0.59
CA GLY A 143 2.36 -9.73 -0.68
C GLY A 143 1.13 -9.52 -1.58
N ARG A 144 0.28 -8.51 -1.31
CA ARG A 144 -0.86 -8.18 -2.16
C ARG A 144 -0.39 -7.60 -3.49
N LEU A 145 -1.19 -7.76 -4.54
CA LEU A 145 -0.94 -7.08 -5.81
C LEU A 145 -0.97 -5.56 -5.59
N VAL A 146 -0.02 -4.85 -6.21
CA VAL A 146 0.01 -3.39 -6.21
C VAL A 146 -1.23 -2.87 -6.93
N PRO A 147 -2.08 -2.05 -6.28
CA PRO A 147 -3.32 -1.57 -6.89
C PRO A 147 -3.02 -0.38 -7.81
N PHE A 148 -2.94 -0.62 -9.12
CA PHE A 148 -2.83 0.44 -10.12
C PHE A 148 -4.20 1.09 -10.36
N ALA A 149 -4.47 2.18 -9.63
CA ALA A 149 -5.68 2.97 -9.85
C ALA A 149 -5.54 3.95 -11.03
N TYR A 150 -4.33 4.46 -11.27
CA TYR A 150 -4.01 5.45 -12.31
C TYR A 150 -2.51 5.39 -12.67
N GLY A 151 -2.16 5.84 -13.87
CA GLY A 151 -0.78 5.90 -14.37
C GLY A 151 -0.44 4.86 -15.44
N THR A 152 0.81 4.85 -15.88
CA THR A 152 1.35 3.89 -16.84
C THR A 152 2.55 3.20 -16.22
N VAL A 153 2.61 1.88 -16.33
CA VAL A 153 3.74 1.07 -15.86
C VAL A 153 4.59 0.70 -17.07
N SER A 154 5.87 1.07 -17.04
CA SER A 154 6.85 0.65 -18.04
C SER A 154 7.89 -0.24 -17.37
N ILE A 155 8.12 -1.43 -17.94
CA ILE A 155 9.11 -2.39 -17.45
C ILE A 155 10.04 -2.70 -18.62
N VAL A 156 11.33 -2.51 -18.41
CA VAL A 156 12.38 -2.83 -19.39
C VAL A 156 13.16 -4.05 -18.89
N LEU A 157 13.06 -5.16 -19.61
CA LEU A 157 13.84 -6.37 -19.35
C LEU A 157 15.06 -6.39 -20.29
N ILE A 158 16.26 -6.53 -19.72
CA ILE A 158 17.51 -6.59 -20.47
C ILE A 158 18.01 -8.04 -20.49
N PHE A 159 18.11 -8.63 -21.67
CA PHE A 159 18.61 -9.99 -21.86
C PHE A 159 20.05 -9.97 -22.37
N LYS A 160 20.94 -10.68 -21.68
CA LYS A 160 22.33 -10.88 -22.10
C LYS A 160 22.57 -12.37 -22.34
N LYS A 161 23.22 -12.70 -23.47
CA LYS A 161 23.65 -14.07 -23.75
C LYS A 161 24.65 -14.51 -22.68
N VAL A 162 24.36 -15.61 -22.00
CA VAL A 162 25.31 -16.22 -21.06
C VAL A 162 26.45 -16.83 -21.88
N ILE A 163 27.68 -16.45 -21.54
CA ILE A 163 28.89 -17.09 -22.04
C ILE A 163 29.25 -18.15 -21.00
N ASN A 164 28.97 -19.42 -21.31
CA ASN A 164 29.44 -20.53 -20.49
C ASN A 164 30.92 -20.74 -20.83
N PHE A 165 31.80 -20.59 -19.83
CA PHE A 165 33.21 -20.98 -19.93
C PHE A 165 33.38 -22.45 -19.53
#